data_AF-A0A842VFE8-F1
#
_entry.id   AF-A0A842VFE8-F1
#
_cell.length_a   1.000
_cell.length_b   1.000
_cell.length_c   1.000
_cell.angle_alpha   90.00
_cell.angle_beta   90.00
_cell.angle_gamma   90.00
#
_symmetry.space_group_name_H-M   'P 1'
#
loop_
_entity.id
_entity.type
_entity.pdbx_description
1 polymer ?
#
loop_
_entity_poly.entity_id
_entity_poly.type
_entity_poly.pdbx_seq_one_letter_code
_entity_poly.pdbx_strand_id
1 'polypeptide(L)'
;MTIYSISIVTSSGFPFYQKKILPLPKGIRLNLRFFDYTDYFYIDQDCLETSNAFELNAGLISALYEFSKNIEKRIYSLEFKSLDDKDYNKDVLRGEKYEGDALITTETEVYLLNKSIEAKVNLIYNTIIKPKIPLESCICISSEEENKLLDLLTDKKAKRRLKKIHFALERQAQEFLNIMGNYGLFNIVISSFDLSPILVFGEKYTFDEIEIILRNMGEVPQIPPMEWKHRQSFIKDRTIWVYIINSGVGVTVNNLFEPYFYLLFTDTQSYLGEFPLKLINKFNLIIS
;
A
#
# COMPACT_ATOMS: atom_id res chain seq x y z
N MET A 1 -4.05 -10.49 0.37
CA MET A 1 -3.96 -9.50 1.49
C MET A 1 -2.49 -9.20 1.67
N THR A 2 -2.11 -7.93 1.83
CA THR A 2 -0.78 -7.44 1.38
C THR A 2 -0.01 -6.63 2.42
N ILE A 3 -0.61 -6.39 3.60
CA ILE A 3 0.03 -5.79 4.78
C ILE A 3 0.18 -6.91 5.82
N TYR A 4 1.41 -7.13 6.29
CA TYR A 4 1.78 -8.28 7.12
C TYR A 4 1.87 -7.95 8.60
N SER A 5 2.32 -6.74 8.93
CA SER A 5 2.41 -6.28 10.30
C SER A 5 2.28 -4.77 10.39
N ILE A 6 1.91 -4.32 11.58
CA ILE A 6 2.00 -2.95 12.01
C ILE A 6 2.74 -2.90 13.34
N SER A 7 3.56 -1.87 13.55
CA SER A 7 4.18 -1.59 14.85
C SER A 7 4.11 -0.10 15.12
N ILE A 8 3.79 0.25 16.36
CA ILE A 8 3.67 1.62 16.83
C ILE A 8 4.65 1.76 17.99
N VAL A 9 5.63 2.64 17.81
CA VAL A 9 6.67 2.94 18.79
C VAL A 9 6.71 4.44 19.02
N THR A 10 7.17 4.89 20.17
CA THR A 10 7.47 6.32 20.38
C THR A 10 8.77 6.69 19.65
N SER A 11 9.04 7.98 19.49
CA SER A 11 10.34 8.48 19.00
C SER A 11 11.50 8.15 19.93
N SER A 12 11.21 8.01 21.24
CA SER A 12 12.17 7.52 22.24
C SER A 12 12.49 6.02 22.10
N GLY A 13 11.77 5.29 21.23
CA GLY A 13 11.96 3.86 21.00
C GLY A 13 11.16 2.96 21.93
N PHE A 14 10.22 3.50 22.72
CA PHE A 14 9.33 2.71 23.57
C PHE A 14 8.32 1.94 22.71
N PRO A 15 8.23 0.60 22.84
CA PRO A 15 7.31 -0.21 22.06
C PRO A 15 5.89 -0.13 22.64
N PHE A 16 5.00 0.60 21.97
CA PHE A 16 3.61 0.74 22.42
C PHE A 16 2.73 -0.41 21.96
N TYR A 17 2.80 -0.79 20.67
CA TYR A 17 1.95 -1.84 20.12
C TYR A 17 2.59 -2.54 18.92
N GLN A 18 2.41 -3.86 18.83
CA GLN A 18 2.80 -4.64 17.66
C GLN A 18 1.74 -5.68 17.33
N LYS A 19 1.39 -5.78 16.05
CA LYS A 19 0.49 -6.84 15.57
C LYS A 19 1.03 -7.46 14.29
N LYS A 20 1.15 -8.79 14.33
CA LYS A 20 1.27 -9.62 13.12
C LYS A 20 -0.13 -9.88 12.58
N ILE A 21 -0.38 -9.41 11.36
CA ILE A 21 -1.66 -9.54 10.65
C ILE A 21 -1.65 -10.85 9.85
N LEU A 22 -0.53 -11.13 9.17
CA LEU A 22 -0.34 -12.32 8.34
C LEU A 22 1.09 -12.86 8.46
N PRO A 23 1.29 -14.15 8.15
CA PRO A 23 2.64 -14.69 8.03
C PRO A 23 3.37 -14.03 6.86
N LEU A 24 4.67 -13.77 7.06
CA LEU A 24 5.52 -13.21 6.01
C LEU A 24 5.81 -14.28 4.95
N PRO A 25 5.61 -13.96 3.66
CA PRO A 25 6.02 -14.84 2.57
C PRO A 25 7.54 -14.97 2.51
N LYS A 26 8.02 -16.18 2.21
CA LYS A 26 9.45 -16.49 2.12
C LYS A 26 10.00 -16.11 0.74
N GLY A 27 11.21 -15.56 0.72
CA GLY A 27 11.97 -15.35 -0.52
C GLY A 27 11.49 -14.20 -1.41
N ILE A 28 10.60 -13.34 -0.91
CA ILE A 28 10.16 -12.14 -1.64
C ILE A 28 10.68 -10.86 -0.99
N ARG A 29 10.78 -9.80 -1.79
CA ARG A 29 11.07 -8.45 -1.30
C ARG A 29 9.81 -7.88 -0.65
N LEU A 30 9.99 -7.18 0.47
CA LEU A 30 8.93 -6.49 1.20
C LEU A 30 9.38 -5.08 1.50
N ASN A 31 8.44 -4.16 1.60
CA ASN A 31 8.71 -2.80 2.05
C ASN A 31 8.43 -2.70 3.55
N LEU A 32 9.40 -2.19 4.30
CA LEU A 32 9.16 -1.65 5.64
C LEU A 32 8.95 -0.14 5.48
N ARG A 33 7.72 0.31 5.70
CA ARG A 33 7.33 1.72 5.56
C ARG A 33 7.27 2.37 6.92
N PHE A 34 7.77 3.61 7.00
CA PHE A 34 7.81 4.42 8.20
C PHE A 34 6.91 5.64 8.03
N PHE A 35 6.12 5.94 9.05
CA PHE A 35 5.22 7.09 9.13
C PHE A 35 5.48 7.79 10.44
N ASP A 36 6.04 8.99 10.34
CA ASP A 36 6.49 9.81 11.46
C ASP A 36 5.41 10.82 11.83
N TYR A 37 4.94 10.75 13.07
CA TYR A 37 3.94 11.67 13.65
C TYR A 37 4.52 12.38 14.87
N THR A 38 5.83 12.62 14.87
CA THR A 38 6.50 13.38 15.93
C THR A 38 6.30 14.88 15.76
N ASP A 39 6.10 15.58 16.89
CA ASP A 39 6.18 17.03 16.93
C ASP A 39 7.62 17.44 16.62
N TYR A 40 7.84 17.97 15.41
CA TYR A 40 9.13 18.50 14.99
C TYR A 40 9.50 19.71 15.85
N PHE A 41 10.27 19.47 16.91
CA PHE A 41 11.13 20.52 17.48
C PHE A 41 12.30 20.71 16.51
N TYR A 42 12.52 21.95 16.11
CA TYR A 42 13.57 22.37 15.19
C TYR A 42 14.93 21.86 15.71
N ILE A 43 15.49 20.83 15.07
CA ILE A 43 16.89 20.45 15.27
C ILE A 43 17.69 21.43 14.42
N ASP A 44 18.42 22.32 15.08
CA ASP A 44 19.27 23.31 14.45
C ASP A 44 20.31 22.59 13.57
N GLN A 45 20.16 22.71 12.25
CA GLN A 45 20.98 21.99 11.27
C GLN A 45 22.45 22.47 11.28
N ASP A 46 22.72 23.61 11.90
CA ASP A 46 24.05 24.22 11.99
C ASP A 46 25.02 23.51 12.95
N CYS A 47 24.58 22.48 13.68
CA CYS A 47 25.41 21.75 14.66
C CYS A 47 25.94 20.37 14.20
N LEU A 48 25.62 19.90 12.99
CA LEU A 48 26.15 18.63 12.49
C LEU A 48 27.51 18.84 11.81
N GLU A 49 28.57 18.93 12.63
CA GLU A 49 29.94 18.83 12.13
C GLU A 49 30.15 17.52 11.32
N THR A 50 31.01 17.57 10.30
CA THR A 50 31.29 16.44 9.40
C THR A 50 31.81 15.19 10.11
N SER A 51 32.40 15.34 11.30
CA SER A 51 32.78 14.27 12.23
C SER A 51 31.56 13.53 12.81
N ASN A 52 30.54 14.27 13.26
CA ASN A 52 29.31 13.71 13.82
C ASN A 52 28.53 12.90 12.78
N ALA A 53 28.53 13.34 11.52
CA ALA A 53 27.87 12.61 10.43
C ALA A 53 28.50 11.24 10.17
N PHE A 54 29.83 11.11 10.27
CA PHE A 54 30.50 9.82 10.12
C PHE A 54 30.14 8.87 11.27
N GLU A 55 30.17 9.36 12.52
CA GLU A 55 29.82 8.56 13.70
C GLU A 55 28.35 8.11 13.68
N LEU A 56 27.43 8.98 13.27
CA LEU A 56 26.02 8.64 13.10
C LEU A 56 25.81 7.58 12.02
N ASN A 57 26.49 7.70 10.89
CA ASN A 57 26.43 6.70 9.82
C ASN A 57 27.01 5.35 10.27
N ALA A 58 28.15 5.35 10.96
CA ALA A 58 28.75 4.13 11.50
C ALA A 58 27.84 3.46 12.54
N GLY A 59 27.23 4.26 13.43
CA GLY A 59 26.25 3.80 14.40
C GLY A 59 25.02 3.17 13.74
N LEU A 60 24.45 3.82 12.72
CA LEU A 60 23.33 3.30 11.93
C LEU A 60 23.69 1.97 11.25
N ILE A 61 24.83 1.91 10.54
CA ILE A 61 25.28 0.70 9.85
C ILE A 61 25.47 -0.45 10.84
N SER A 62 26.12 -0.19 11.98
CA SER A 62 26.33 -1.20 13.03
C SER A 62 25.00 -1.69 13.62
N ALA A 63 24.08 -0.77 13.92
CA ALA A 63 22.77 -1.11 14.45
C ALA A 63 21.94 -1.94 13.46
N LEU A 64 21.94 -1.55 12.18
CA LEU A 64 21.23 -2.28 11.12
C LEU A 64 21.85 -3.65 10.84
N TYR A 65 23.18 -3.77 10.90
CA TYR A 65 23.86 -5.06 10.76
C TYR A 65 23.47 -6.01 11.90
N GLU A 66 23.60 -5.58 13.16
CA GLU A 66 23.22 -6.39 14.32
C GLU A 66 21.71 -6.70 14.32
N PHE A 67 20.86 -5.75 13.96
CA PHE A 67 19.43 -5.97 13.78
C PHE A 67 19.16 -7.07 12.74
N SER A 68 19.75 -6.95 11.54
CA SER A 68 19.56 -7.89 10.43
C SER A 68 19.97 -9.32 10.81
N LYS A 69 21.07 -9.46 11.57
CA LYS A 69 21.57 -10.72 12.09
C LYS A 69 20.64 -11.34 13.13
N ASN A 70 20.12 -10.54 14.05
CA ASN A 70 19.25 -11.01 15.14
C ASN A 70 17.86 -11.45 14.68
N ILE A 71 17.34 -10.89 13.59
CA ILE A 71 16.01 -11.25 13.06
C ILE A 71 16.06 -12.20 11.86
N GLU A 72 17.24 -12.70 11.51
CA GLU A 72 17.48 -13.56 10.34
C GLU A 72 16.94 -12.98 9.01
N LYS A 73 16.90 -11.64 8.88
CA LYS A 73 16.51 -10.94 7.65
C LYS A 73 17.71 -10.22 7.06
N ARG A 74 17.95 -10.39 5.75
CA ARG A 74 19.02 -9.68 5.04
C ARG A 74 18.53 -8.30 4.60
N ILE A 75 19.25 -7.25 5.00
CA ILE A 75 19.09 -5.91 4.44
C ILE A 75 19.97 -5.82 3.20
N TYR A 76 19.36 -5.71 2.02
CA TYR A 76 20.10 -5.63 0.75
C TYR A 76 20.40 -4.19 0.34
N SER A 77 19.48 -3.26 0.61
CA SER A 77 19.60 -1.86 0.24
C SER A 77 18.78 -1.00 1.20
N LEU A 78 19.32 0.18 1.52
CA LEU A 78 18.59 1.28 2.15
C LEU A 78 18.57 2.40 1.12
N GLU A 79 17.39 2.93 0.85
CA GLU A 79 17.24 4.02 -0.11
C GLU A 79 16.88 5.28 0.66
N PHE A 80 17.73 6.30 0.56
CA PHE A 80 17.52 7.60 1.15
C PHE A 80 17.18 8.59 0.05
N LYS A 81 16.13 9.38 0.27
CA LYS A 81 15.83 10.53 -0.58
C LYS A 81 16.31 11.79 0.14
N SER A 82 17.22 12.54 -0.48
CA SER A 82 17.60 13.86 0.02
C SER A 82 16.35 14.75 0.06
N LEU A 83 16.16 15.48 1.14
CA LEU A 83 15.14 16.52 1.21
C LEU A 83 15.63 17.71 0.37
N ASP A 84 14.83 18.16 -0.60
CA ASP A 84 15.10 19.43 -1.27
C ASP A 84 14.75 20.59 -0.32
N ASP A 85 15.53 21.67 -0.28
CA ASP A 85 15.24 22.88 0.53
C ASP A 85 13.84 23.48 0.27
N LYS A 86 13.28 23.20 -0.91
CA LYS A 86 11.91 23.60 -1.31
C LYS A 86 10.83 22.62 -0.84
N ASP A 87 11.16 21.35 -0.64
CA ASP A 87 10.28 20.32 -0.10
C ASP A 87 10.17 20.45 1.42
N TYR A 88 11.26 20.85 2.11
CA TYR A 88 11.23 21.22 3.52
C TYR A 88 10.12 22.24 3.83
N ASN A 89 10.00 23.29 3.01
CA ASN A 89 8.95 24.29 3.20
C ASN A 89 7.55 23.81 2.78
N LYS A 90 7.42 22.88 1.84
CA LYS A 90 6.10 22.38 1.40
C LYS A 90 5.52 21.34 2.36
N ASP A 91 6.33 20.47 2.92
CA ASP A 91 5.88 19.47 3.91
C ASP A 91 5.69 20.12 5.28
N VAL A 92 6.48 21.14 5.66
CA VAL A 92 6.22 21.97 6.84
C VAL A 92 4.96 22.84 6.69
N LEU A 93 4.60 23.28 5.48
CA LEU A 93 3.38 24.07 5.24
C LEU A 93 2.13 23.24 4.91
N ARG A 94 2.27 21.95 4.56
CA ARG A 94 1.14 21.02 4.35
C ARG A 94 0.92 20.03 5.49
N GLY A 95 1.91 19.84 6.35
CA GLY A 95 1.82 18.96 7.51
C GLY A 95 0.79 19.51 8.49
N GLU A 96 -0.30 18.75 8.68
CA GLU A 96 -1.03 18.82 9.93
C GLU A 96 0.03 18.73 11.05
N LYS A 97 0.11 19.74 11.93
CA LYS A 97 0.96 19.63 13.12
C LYS A 97 0.49 18.41 13.88
N TYR A 98 1.26 17.32 13.81
CA TYR A 98 0.94 16.10 14.51
C TYR A 98 1.30 16.30 15.96
N GLU A 99 0.28 16.50 16.78
CA GLU A 99 0.43 16.57 18.24
C GLU A 99 0.86 15.20 18.75
N GLY A 100 2.16 14.91 18.85
CA GLY A 100 2.57 13.64 19.41
C GLY A 100 3.98 13.11 19.24
N ASP A 101 4.11 11.87 19.73
CA ASP A 101 5.34 11.11 19.85
C ASP A 101 5.09 9.67 19.37
N ALA A 102 4.82 9.50 18.07
CA ALA A 102 4.51 8.21 17.48
C ALA A 102 5.18 8.00 16.13
N LEU A 103 5.92 6.90 16.02
CA LEU A 103 6.42 6.33 14.79
C LEU A 103 5.62 5.06 14.49
N ILE A 104 4.89 5.06 13.37
CA ILE A 104 4.13 3.90 12.92
C ILE A 104 4.87 3.25 11.76
N THR A 105 5.07 1.95 11.85
CA THR A 105 5.73 1.16 10.80
C THR A 105 4.82 0.06 10.29
N THR A 106 4.91 -0.25 8.99
CA THR A 106 4.15 -1.36 8.38
C THR A 106 5.02 -2.17 7.43
N GLU A 107 4.87 -3.49 7.46
CA GLU A 107 5.49 -4.38 6.47
C GLU A 107 4.48 -4.69 5.36
N THR A 108 4.80 -4.36 4.11
CA THR A 108 3.87 -4.47 2.97
C THR A 108 4.50 -5.11 1.74
N GLU A 109 3.64 -5.55 0.82
CA GLU A 109 4.03 -5.82 -0.57
C GLU A 109 4.63 -4.58 -1.26
N VAL A 110 5.51 -4.84 -2.23
CA VAL A 110 6.27 -3.80 -2.95
C VAL A 110 5.42 -2.99 -3.93
N TYR A 111 4.34 -3.57 -4.44
CA TYR A 111 3.49 -2.96 -5.47
C TYR A 111 2.37 -2.07 -4.90
N LEU A 112 2.21 -2.01 -3.57
CA LEU A 112 1.17 -1.18 -2.97
C LEU A 112 1.49 0.31 -3.12
N LEU A 113 0.46 1.10 -3.41
CA LEU A 113 0.57 2.54 -3.58
C LEU A 113 0.94 3.22 -2.25
N ASN A 114 2.05 3.97 -2.23
CA ASN A 114 2.51 4.61 -0.99
C ASN A 114 1.50 5.59 -0.41
N LYS A 115 0.94 6.47 -1.25
CA LYS A 115 -0.08 7.43 -0.81
C LYS A 115 -1.32 6.76 -0.22
N SER A 116 -1.68 5.57 -0.72
CA SER A 116 -2.81 4.81 -0.22
C SER A 116 -2.52 4.23 1.17
N ILE A 117 -1.34 3.61 1.34
CA ILE A 117 -0.92 3.11 2.65
C ILE A 117 -0.79 4.25 3.66
N GLU A 118 -0.18 5.36 3.26
CA GLU A 118 -0.07 6.58 4.07
C GLU A 118 -1.43 7.09 4.52
N ALA A 119 -2.42 7.21 3.62
CA ALA A 119 -3.77 7.63 4.00
C ALA A 119 -4.44 6.67 5.01
N LYS A 120 -4.19 5.36 4.86
CA LYS A 120 -4.63 4.30 5.80
C LYS A 120 -4.02 4.50 7.18
N VAL A 121 -2.70 4.73 7.23
CA VAL A 121 -1.96 4.91 8.48
C VAL A 121 -2.30 6.25 9.13
N ASN A 122 -2.49 7.33 8.36
CA ASN A 122 -2.99 8.62 8.85
C ASN A 122 -4.37 8.46 9.50
N LEU A 123 -5.25 7.64 8.91
CA LEU A 123 -6.55 7.35 9.51
C LEU A 123 -6.42 6.56 10.83
N ILE A 124 -5.52 5.59 10.90
CA ILE A 124 -5.22 4.84 12.14
C ILE A 124 -4.67 5.80 13.20
N TYR A 125 -3.72 6.64 12.82
CA TYR A 125 -3.15 7.65 13.71
C TYR A 125 -4.24 8.54 14.30
N ASN A 126 -5.00 9.21 13.43
CA ASN A 126 -6.03 10.17 13.84
C ASN A 126 -7.16 9.55 14.67
N THR A 127 -7.51 8.27 14.42
CA THR A 127 -8.67 7.65 15.07
C THR A 127 -8.36 6.75 16.27
N ILE A 128 -7.13 6.24 16.39
CA ILE A 128 -6.75 5.27 17.43
C ILE A 128 -5.56 5.76 18.25
N ILE A 129 -4.55 6.37 17.62
CA ILE A 129 -3.28 6.69 18.28
C ILE A 129 -3.29 8.08 18.90
N LYS A 130 -3.68 9.10 18.13
CA LYS A 130 -3.72 10.49 18.57
C LYS A 130 -4.45 10.68 19.91
N PRO A 131 -5.63 10.07 20.17
CA PRO A 131 -6.32 10.21 21.45
C PRO A 131 -5.59 9.58 22.66
N LYS A 132 -4.55 8.78 22.42
CA LYS A 132 -3.81 8.03 23.44
C LYS A 132 -2.45 8.65 23.78
N ILE A 133 -2.09 9.76 23.14
CA ILE A 133 -0.82 10.42 23.38
C ILE A 133 -0.88 11.18 24.72
N PRO A 134 0.14 11.07 25.60
CA PRO A 134 1.40 10.35 25.43
C PRO A 134 1.28 8.82 25.59
N LEU A 135 1.93 8.07 24.70
CA LEU A 135 1.77 6.60 24.61
C LEU A 135 2.35 5.84 25.82
N GLU A 136 3.38 6.39 26.47
CA GLU A 136 4.08 5.75 27.59
C GLU A 136 3.20 5.56 28.84
N SER A 137 2.19 6.42 29.03
CA SER A 137 1.28 6.37 30.17
C SER A 137 -0.10 5.80 29.83
N CYS A 138 -0.33 5.44 28.56
CA CYS A 138 -1.64 5.00 28.10
C CYS A 138 -1.85 3.49 28.28
N ILE A 139 -3.13 3.12 28.47
CA ILE A 139 -3.56 1.72 28.44
C ILE A 139 -3.47 1.23 26.98
N CYS A 140 -2.97 0.00 26.80
CA CYS A 140 -2.82 -0.64 25.50
C CYS A 140 -4.07 -0.56 24.62
N ILE A 141 -3.89 -0.78 23.31
CA ILE A 141 -4.98 -0.86 22.34
C ILE A 141 -6.01 -1.91 22.78
N SER A 142 -7.26 -1.50 22.92
CA SER A 142 -8.38 -2.38 23.27
C SER A 142 -8.74 -3.32 22.13
N SER A 143 -9.43 -4.43 22.42
CA SER A 143 -9.86 -5.39 21.39
C SER A 143 -10.77 -4.77 20.32
N GLU A 144 -11.57 -3.76 20.66
CA GLU A 144 -12.41 -3.05 19.70
C GLU A 144 -11.56 -2.19 18.75
N GLU A 145 -10.59 -1.45 19.28
CA GLU A 145 -9.65 -0.65 18.51
C GLU A 145 -8.77 -1.53 17.62
N GLU A 146 -8.33 -2.69 18.13
CA GLU A 146 -7.58 -3.68 17.35
C GLU A 146 -8.42 -4.20 16.18
N ASN A 147 -9.69 -4.55 16.42
CA ASN A 147 -10.58 -4.97 15.34
C ASN A 147 -10.79 -3.86 14.31
N LYS A 148 -10.91 -2.60 14.75
CA LYS A 148 -11.00 -1.44 13.85
C LYS A 148 -9.73 -1.27 13.03
N LEU A 149 -8.56 -1.37 13.64
CA LEU A 149 -7.26 -1.32 12.98
C LEU A 149 -7.16 -2.43 11.91
N LEU A 150 -7.52 -3.66 12.26
CA LEU A 150 -7.53 -4.78 11.31
C LEU A 150 -8.53 -4.54 10.17
N ASP A 151 -9.71 -4.01 10.46
CA ASP A 151 -10.72 -3.73 9.44
C ASP A 151 -10.23 -2.67 8.44
N LEU A 152 -9.48 -1.66 8.91
CA LEU A 152 -8.84 -0.63 8.07
C LEU A 152 -7.69 -1.21 7.23
N LEU A 153 -6.75 -1.93 7.85
CA LEU A 153 -5.58 -2.47 7.15
C LEU A 153 -5.92 -3.57 6.13
N THR A 154 -7.08 -4.23 6.30
CA THR A 154 -7.47 -5.38 5.47
C THR A 154 -8.57 -5.06 4.46
N ASP A 155 -8.96 -3.80 4.30
CA ASP A 155 -10.00 -3.33 3.37
C ASP A 155 -11.33 -4.09 3.52
N LYS A 156 -11.69 -4.42 4.76
CA LYS A 156 -12.80 -5.34 5.01
C LYS A 156 -14.13 -4.80 4.49
N LYS A 157 -14.34 -3.49 4.55
CA LYS A 157 -15.55 -2.83 4.02
C LYS A 157 -15.65 -2.99 2.50
N ALA A 158 -14.56 -2.74 1.79
CA ALA A 158 -14.46 -2.89 0.34
C ALA A 158 -14.74 -4.34 -0.08
N LYS A 159 -14.08 -5.31 0.58
CA LYS A 159 -14.30 -6.75 0.36
C LYS A 159 -15.74 -7.19 0.60
N ARG A 160 -16.35 -6.73 1.69
CA ARG A 160 -17.75 -7.04 2.02
C ARG A 160 -18.71 -6.49 0.97
N ARG A 161 -18.48 -5.30 0.43
CA ARG A 161 -19.30 -4.72 -0.64
C ARG A 161 -19.20 -5.57 -1.90
N LEU A 162 -17.99 -5.85 -2.38
CA LEU A 162 -17.79 -6.66 -3.60
C LEU A 162 -18.32 -8.08 -3.46
N LYS A 163 -18.21 -8.71 -2.29
CA LYS A 163 -18.76 -10.05 -2.04
C LYS A 163 -20.27 -10.13 -2.27
N LYS A 164 -21.03 -9.06 -1.95
CA LYS A 164 -22.49 -9.03 -2.13
C LYS A 164 -22.92 -8.97 -3.61
N ILE A 165 -22.08 -8.39 -4.46
CA ILE A 165 -22.35 -8.18 -5.90
C ILE A 165 -21.48 -9.06 -6.80
N HIS A 166 -20.79 -10.04 -6.21
CA HIS A 166 -19.79 -10.87 -6.89
C HIS A 166 -20.36 -11.56 -8.13
N PHE A 167 -21.54 -12.18 -8.02
CA PHE A 167 -22.17 -12.89 -9.14
C PHE A 167 -22.49 -11.99 -10.34
N ALA A 168 -22.93 -10.75 -10.08
CA ALA A 168 -23.22 -9.79 -11.14
C ALA A 168 -21.93 -9.34 -11.85
N LEU A 169 -20.87 -9.12 -11.07
CA LEU A 169 -19.54 -8.78 -11.60
C LEU A 169 -18.93 -9.93 -12.40
N GLU A 170 -19.02 -11.16 -11.89
CA GLU A 170 -18.51 -12.36 -12.55
C GLU A 170 -19.18 -12.57 -13.91
N ARG A 171 -20.51 -12.46 -13.97
CA ARG A 171 -21.24 -12.55 -15.24
C ARG A 171 -20.77 -11.49 -16.25
N GLN A 172 -20.60 -10.24 -15.81
CA GLN A 172 -20.13 -9.15 -16.68
C GLN A 172 -18.66 -9.34 -17.10
N ALA A 173 -17.82 -9.83 -16.19
CA ALA A 173 -16.41 -10.12 -16.46
C ALA A 173 -16.26 -11.25 -17.48
N GLN A 174 -17.07 -12.31 -17.37
CA GLN A 174 -17.04 -13.43 -18.31
C GLN A 174 -17.45 -13.00 -19.73
N GLU A 175 -18.46 -12.14 -19.86
CA GLU A 175 -18.83 -11.55 -21.15
C GLU A 175 -17.63 -10.81 -21.78
N PHE A 176 -16.94 -9.99 -20.98
CA PHE A 176 -15.76 -9.29 -21.43
C PHE A 176 -14.60 -10.20 -21.79
N LEU A 177 -14.32 -11.23 -20.98
CA LEU A 177 -13.24 -12.18 -21.23
C LEU A 177 -13.52 -13.02 -22.49
N ASN A 178 -14.77 -13.40 -22.75
CA ASN A 178 -15.13 -14.12 -23.96
C ASN A 178 -14.92 -13.27 -25.23
N ILE A 179 -15.18 -11.96 -25.16
CA ILE A 179 -15.01 -11.04 -26.30
C ILE A 179 -13.53 -10.65 -26.45
N MET A 180 -12.93 -10.16 -25.38
CA MET A 180 -11.58 -9.56 -25.38
C MET A 180 -10.47 -10.59 -25.25
N GLY A 181 -10.77 -11.85 -24.91
CA GLY A 181 -9.79 -12.93 -24.86
C GLY A 181 -9.10 -13.15 -26.20
N ASN A 182 -9.85 -13.03 -27.31
CA ASN A 182 -9.31 -13.08 -28.67
C ASN A 182 -8.40 -11.88 -29.02
N TYR A 183 -8.49 -10.80 -28.25
CA TYR A 183 -7.67 -9.59 -28.38
C TYR A 183 -6.56 -9.52 -27.32
N GLY A 184 -6.30 -10.64 -26.63
CA GLY A 184 -5.17 -10.82 -25.72
C GLY A 184 -5.46 -10.53 -24.24
N LEU A 185 -6.72 -10.33 -23.83
CA LEU A 185 -7.11 -10.20 -22.42
C LEU A 185 -7.13 -11.56 -21.71
N PHE A 186 -6.35 -11.69 -20.63
CA PHE A 186 -6.23 -12.93 -19.87
C PHE A 186 -7.05 -12.95 -18.58
N ASN A 187 -6.93 -11.88 -17.79
CA ASN A 187 -7.61 -11.75 -16.52
C ASN A 187 -8.09 -10.31 -16.31
N ILE A 188 -9.19 -10.18 -15.58
CA ILE A 188 -9.68 -8.92 -15.02
C ILE A 188 -9.63 -9.05 -13.51
N VAL A 189 -8.99 -8.12 -12.82
CA VAL A 189 -8.86 -8.13 -11.36
C VAL A 189 -9.47 -6.86 -10.80
N ILE A 190 -10.23 -6.98 -9.72
CA ILE A 190 -10.67 -5.84 -8.91
C ILE A 190 -9.82 -5.83 -7.64
N SER A 191 -9.18 -4.71 -7.37
CA SER A 191 -8.31 -4.48 -6.20
C SER A 191 -8.83 -3.33 -5.34
N SER A 192 -8.41 -3.30 -4.08
CA SER A 192 -8.66 -2.20 -3.14
C SER A 192 -7.87 -0.96 -3.53
N PHE A 193 -8.10 0.13 -2.78
CA PHE A 193 -7.50 1.43 -3.04
C PHE A 193 -5.97 1.47 -2.92
N ASP A 194 -5.35 0.45 -2.33
CA ASP A 194 -3.90 0.27 -2.25
C ASP A 194 -3.33 -0.72 -3.27
N LEU A 195 -4.14 -1.18 -4.24
CA LEU A 195 -3.86 -2.22 -5.23
C LEU A 195 -3.84 -3.66 -4.71
N SER A 196 -4.27 -3.92 -3.48
CA SER A 196 -4.40 -5.30 -3.01
C SER A 196 -5.50 -6.04 -3.78
N PRO A 197 -5.21 -7.16 -4.46
CA PRO A 197 -6.24 -7.90 -5.19
C PRO A 197 -7.38 -8.36 -4.27
N ILE A 198 -8.63 -8.26 -4.76
CA ILE A 198 -9.83 -8.72 -4.04
C ILE A 198 -10.54 -9.81 -4.85
N LEU A 199 -10.83 -9.55 -6.12
CA LEU A 199 -11.50 -10.49 -7.03
C LEU A 199 -10.64 -10.68 -8.27
N VAL A 200 -10.51 -11.92 -8.72
CA VAL A 200 -9.81 -12.29 -9.95
C VAL A 200 -10.79 -13.02 -10.84
N PHE A 201 -10.93 -12.55 -12.07
CA PHE A 201 -11.74 -13.17 -13.13
C PHE A 201 -10.82 -13.61 -14.27
N GLY A 202 -11.17 -14.72 -14.92
CA GLY A 202 -10.36 -15.36 -15.96
C GLY A 202 -9.55 -16.54 -15.44
N GLU A 203 -9.15 -17.43 -16.35
CA GLU A 203 -8.57 -18.73 -16.00
C GLU A 203 -7.05 -18.79 -16.20
N LYS A 204 -6.44 -17.76 -16.80
CA LYS A 204 -5.04 -17.82 -17.20
C LYS A 204 -4.08 -17.75 -16.01
N TYR A 205 -4.35 -16.85 -15.07
CA TYR A 205 -3.54 -16.64 -13.87
C TYR A 205 -4.39 -16.79 -12.61
N THR A 206 -3.86 -17.52 -11.63
CA THR A 206 -4.46 -17.64 -10.29
C THR A 206 -4.19 -16.40 -9.45
N PHE A 207 -4.86 -16.28 -8.30
CA PHE A 207 -4.63 -15.18 -7.36
C PHE A 207 -3.16 -15.03 -6.95
N ASP A 208 -2.48 -16.15 -6.66
CA ASP A 208 -1.06 -16.14 -6.28
C ASP A 208 -0.15 -15.72 -7.44
N GLU A 209 -0.48 -16.14 -8.66
CA GLU A 209 0.25 -15.73 -9.87
C GLU A 209 0.05 -14.24 -10.16
N ILE A 210 -1.16 -13.70 -9.91
CA ILE A 210 -1.43 -12.26 -9.99
C ILE A 210 -0.53 -11.50 -9.00
N GLU A 211 -0.41 -11.93 -7.74
CA GLU A 211 0.49 -11.26 -6.78
C GLU A 211 1.95 -11.29 -7.24
N ILE A 212 2.42 -12.40 -7.83
CA ILE A 212 3.77 -12.48 -8.43
C ILE A 212 3.93 -11.47 -9.57
N ILE A 213 2.95 -11.38 -10.47
CA ILE A 213 2.98 -10.40 -11.57
C ILE A 213 3.00 -8.98 -11.00
N LEU A 214 2.20 -8.67 -9.98
CA LEU A 214 2.16 -7.33 -9.41
C LEU A 214 3.51 -6.94 -8.77
N ARG A 215 4.18 -7.86 -8.07
CA ARG A 215 5.52 -7.64 -7.49
C ARG A 215 6.58 -7.25 -8.54
N ASN A 216 6.41 -7.71 -9.78
CA ASN A 216 7.35 -7.48 -10.88
C ASN A 216 7.05 -6.20 -11.71
N MET A 217 5.99 -5.44 -11.41
CA MET A 217 5.62 -4.22 -12.15
C MET A 217 6.50 -3.00 -11.82
N GLY A 218 7.24 -3.04 -10.71
CA GLY A 218 7.92 -1.86 -10.16
C GLY A 218 6.93 -0.82 -9.62
N GLU A 219 7.35 0.45 -9.60
CA GLU A 219 6.53 1.53 -9.04
C GLU A 219 5.31 1.88 -9.91
N VAL A 220 4.15 1.88 -9.28
CA VAL A 220 2.88 2.29 -9.90
C VAL A 220 2.64 3.78 -9.61
N PRO A 221 2.56 4.63 -10.64
CA PRO A 221 2.35 6.06 -10.46
C PRO A 221 0.90 6.33 -10.04
N GLN A 222 0.65 7.50 -9.47
CA GLN A 222 -0.73 7.92 -9.19
C GLN A 222 -1.55 8.01 -10.49
N ILE A 223 -2.80 7.53 -10.40
CA ILE A 223 -3.75 7.46 -11.52
C ILE A 223 -5.00 8.25 -11.13
N PRO A 224 -5.35 9.31 -11.88
CA PRO A 224 -6.59 10.06 -11.64
C PRO A 224 -7.84 9.18 -11.78
N PRO A 225 -8.97 9.56 -11.16
CA PRO A 225 -10.23 8.83 -11.29
C PRO A 225 -10.65 8.65 -12.76
N MET A 226 -11.14 7.45 -13.10
CA MET A 226 -11.57 7.06 -14.45
C MET A 226 -10.48 7.09 -15.52
N GLU A 227 -9.22 7.29 -15.12
CA GLU A 227 -8.06 7.16 -16.00
C GLU A 227 -7.36 5.83 -15.80
N TRP A 228 -6.46 5.52 -16.74
CA TRP A 228 -5.67 4.30 -16.71
C TRP A 228 -4.22 4.55 -17.13
N LYS A 229 -3.33 3.70 -16.63
CA LYS A 229 -1.94 3.60 -17.05
C LYS A 229 -1.58 2.13 -17.24
N HIS A 230 -0.56 1.84 -18.02
CA HIS A 230 -0.06 0.48 -18.17
C HIS A 230 1.35 0.35 -17.59
N ARG A 231 1.64 -0.86 -17.11
CA ARG A 231 2.96 -1.29 -16.65
C ARG A 231 3.30 -2.63 -17.28
N GLN A 232 4.57 -2.81 -17.60
CA GLN A 232 5.12 -4.08 -18.00
C GLN A 232 5.48 -4.89 -16.75
N SER A 233 5.24 -6.19 -16.81
CA SER A 233 5.63 -7.15 -15.78
C SER A 233 6.00 -8.49 -16.42
N PHE A 234 6.39 -9.45 -15.59
CA PHE A 234 6.85 -10.76 -16.03
C PHE A 234 6.39 -11.89 -15.10
N ILE A 235 6.12 -13.05 -15.69
CA ILE A 235 5.93 -14.32 -14.96
C ILE A 235 6.50 -15.46 -15.82
N LYS A 236 7.33 -16.32 -15.22
CA LYS A 236 7.92 -17.50 -15.91
C LYS A 236 8.51 -17.13 -17.29
N ASP A 237 9.31 -16.06 -17.32
CA ASP A 237 9.96 -15.49 -18.52
C ASP A 237 9.03 -14.95 -19.62
N ARG A 238 7.73 -14.81 -19.32
CA ARG A 238 6.75 -14.18 -20.21
C ARG A 238 6.49 -12.75 -19.79
N THR A 239 6.54 -11.84 -20.76
CA THR A 239 6.15 -10.45 -20.56
C THR A 239 4.63 -10.34 -20.54
N ILE A 240 4.11 -9.58 -19.59
CA ILE A 240 2.69 -9.29 -19.43
C ILE A 240 2.53 -7.78 -19.34
N TRP A 241 1.47 -7.26 -19.97
CA TRP A 241 1.02 -5.90 -19.75
C TRP A 241 -0.12 -5.86 -18.73
N VAL A 242 0.02 -5.00 -17.74
CA VAL A 242 -0.98 -4.76 -16.70
C VAL A 242 -1.50 -3.35 -16.87
N TYR A 243 -2.75 -3.21 -17.29
CA TYR A 243 -3.46 -1.94 -17.32
C TYR A 243 -4.10 -1.72 -15.96
N ILE A 244 -3.75 -0.62 -15.32
CA ILE A 244 -4.20 -0.24 -13.99
C ILE A 244 -5.16 0.92 -14.16
N ILE A 245 -6.43 0.70 -13.82
CA ILE A 245 -7.53 1.62 -14.07
C ILE A 245 -8.09 2.06 -12.72
N ASN A 246 -8.12 3.36 -12.45
CA ASN A 246 -8.79 3.88 -11.27
C ASN A 246 -10.30 3.96 -11.56
N SER A 247 -11.11 3.22 -10.81
CA SER A 247 -12.54 3.13 -11.11
C SER A 247 -13.30 4.44 -10.88
N GLY A 248 -12.79 5.31 -10.00
CA GLY A 248 -13.53 6.48 -9.51
C GLY A 248 -14.75 6.14 -8.64
N VAL A 249 -15.02 4.86 -8.36
CA VAL A 249 -16.09 4.39 -7.46
C VAL A 249 -15.49 3.54 -6.35
N GLY A 250 -16.07 3.60 -5.16
CA GLY A 250 -15.40 3.04 -3.99
C GLY A 250 -16.29 2.90 -2.77
N VAL A 251 -15.65 2.70 -1.64
CA VAL A 251 -16.27 2.80 -0.32
C VAL A 251 -15.68 4.00 0.40
N THR A 252 -16.48 4.64 1.25
CA THR A 252 -15.96 5.66 2.18
C THR A 252 -15.81 5.03 3.55
N VAL A 253 -14.63 5.10 4.14
CA VAL A 253 -14.31 4.61 5.48
C VAL A 253 -13.83 5.80 6.31
N ASN A 254 -14.61 6.20 7.32
CA ASN A 254 -14.26 7.32 8.21
C ASN A 254 -13.75 8.56 7.44
N ASN A 255 -14.52 9.02 6.46
CA ASN A 255 -14.22 10.14 5.54
C ASN A 255 -13.06 9.93 4.55
N LEU A 256 -12.36 8.80 4.58
CA LEU A 256 -11.43 8.41 3.53
C LEU A 256 -12.20 7.73 2.39
N PHE A 257 -12.15 8.30 1.19
CA PHE A 257 -12.68 7.64 -0.01
C PHE A 257 -11.66 6.65 -0.57
N GLU A 258 -12.05 5.38 -0.62
CA GLU A 258 -11.23 4.26 -1.07
C GLU A 258 -11.76 3.76 -2.44
N PRO A 259 -11.24 4.29 -3.57
CA PRO A 259 -11.63 3.80 -4.88
C PRO A 259 -11.15 2.36 -5.12
N TYR A 260 -11.88 1.61 -5.94
CA TYR A 260 -11.38 0.36 -6.48
C TYR A 260 -10.42 0.61 -7.64
N PHE A 261 -9.53 -0.34 -7.90
CA PHE A 261 -8.76 -0.37 -9.12
C PHE A 261 -9.11 -1.62 -9.93
N TYR A 262 -9.34 -1.44 -11.24
CA TYR A 262 -9.49 -2.54 -12.18
C TYR A 262 -8.16 -2.78 -12.88
N LEU A 263 -7.67 -4.01 -12.80
CA LEU A 263 -6.42 -4.42 -13.41
C LEU A 263 -6.72 -5.37 -14.56
N LEU A 264 -6.23 -5.05 -15.76
CA LEU A 264 -6.37 -5.90 -16.94
C LEU A 264 -5.01 -6.52 -17.25
N PHE A 265 -4.94 -7.85 -17.21
CA PHE A 265 -3.74 -8.60 -17.53
C PHE A 265 -3.83 -9.08 -18.97
N THR A 266 -2.84 -8.73 -19.76
CA THR A 266 -2.88 -8.84 -21.22
C THR A 266 -1.56 -9.34 -21.78
N ASP A 267 -1.59 -9.88 -23.00
CA ASP A 267 -0.36 -10.04 -23.77
C ASP A 267 0.22 -8.67 -24.21
N THR A 268 1.46 -8.68 -24.68
CA THR A 268 2.15 -7.46 -25.13
C THR A 268 1.68 -6.94 -26.49
N GLN A 269 0.85 -7.70 -27.21
CA GLN A 269 0.32 -7.33 -28.53
C GLN A 269 -1.17 -6.95 -28.46
N SER A 270 -1.71 -6.84 -27.26
CA SER A 270 -3.13 -6.69 -27.02
C SER A 270 -3.60 -5.33 -27.49
N TYR A 271 -4.71 -5.32 -28.22
CA TYR A 271 -5.36 -4.10 -28.65
C TYR A 271 -6.63 -3.89 -27.81
N LEU A 272 -6.50 -3.07 -26.77
CA LEU A 272 -7.63 -2.77 -25.89
C LEU A 272 -8.50 -1.62 -26.39
N GLY A 273 -8.00 -0.73 -27.26
CA GLY A 273 -8.79 0.41 -27.78
C GLY A 273 -9.56 1.16 -26.69
N GLU A 274 -10.88 1.28 -26.84
CA GLU A 274 -11.79 1.91 -25.88
C GLU A 274 -12.28 0.99 -24.74
N PHE A 275 -11.81 -0.26 -24.70
CA PHE A 275 -12.26 -1.26 -23.74
C PHE A 275 -12.11 -0.85 -22.27
N PRO A 276 -11.00 -0.20 -21.82
CA PRO A 276 -10.90 0.25 -20.43
C PRO A 276 -12.07 1.14 -20.01
N LEU A 277 -12.52 2.05 -20.88
CA LEU A 277 -13.66 2.93 -20.61
C LEU A 277 -14.99 2.17 -20.57
N LYS A 278 -15.18 1.21 -21.50
CA LYS A 278 -16.37 0.33 -21.50
C LYS A 278 -16.45 -0.50 -20.22
N LEU A 279 -15.31 -1.01 -19.75
CA LEU A 279 -15.20 -1.76 -18.50
C LEU A 279 -15.53 -0.87 -17.31
N ILE A 280 -14.93 0.33 -17.21
CA ILE A 280 -15.26 1.31 -16.16
C ILE A 280 -16.77 1.51 -16.08
N ASN A 281 -17.41 1.87 -17.20
CA ASN A 281 -18.83 2.18 -17.22
C ASN A 281 -19.68 1.00 -16.74
N LYS A 282 -19.41 -0.22 -17.22
CA LYS A 282 -20.22 -1.40 -16.87
C LYS A 282 -19.98 -1.89 -15.45
N PHE A 283 -18.73 -1.92 -14.98
CA PHE A 283 -18.43 -2.34 -13.61
C PHE A 283 -18.91 -1.29 -12.61
N ASN A 284 -18.72 0.00 -12.89
CA ASN A 284 -19.18 1.06 -12.00
C ASN A 284 -20.69 1.05 -11.82
N LEU A 285 -21.48 0.74 -12.86
CA LEU A 285 -22.94 0.59 -12.73
C LEU A 285 -23.36 -0.52 -11.76
N ILE A 286 -22.56 -1.59 -11.64
CA ILE A 286 -22.83 -2.70 -10.72
C ILE A 286 -22.35 -2.36 -9.31
N ILE A 287 -21.23 -1.64 -9.20
CA ILE A 287 -20.56 -1.36 -7.92
C ILE A 287 -21.16 -0.17 -7.18
N SER A 288 -21.67 0.83 -7.91
CA SER A 288 -22.19 2.11 -7.36
C SER A 288 -23.29 1.93 -6.32
#